data_AF-A0A1W6D0L6-F1
#
_entry.id   AF-A0A1W6D0L6-F1
#
_cell.length_a   1.000
_cell.length_b   1.000
_cell.length_c   1.000
_cell.angle_alpha   90.00
_cell.angle_beta   90.00
_cell.angle_gamma   90.00
#
_symmetry.space_group_name_H-M   'P 1'
#
loop_
_entity.id
_entity.type
_entity.pdbx_description
1 polymer ?
#
loop_
_entity_poly.entity_id
_entity_poly.type
_entity_poly.pdbx_seq_one_letter_code
_entity_poly.pdbx_strand_id
1 'polypeptide(L)'
;MEEPSPGTRDRIRADRLLSDMRKASRKNDCDCGPVVLAFCQDVQAEAHDWPEAFFAPRTWRIRRPEPDAAELAEVAALLRAGQRPVIVAGGGVIYSGAEARLADFARTHRIPIVETQAGKGAVDWSDPLNHGSPGVTGTDAGNALVAAADVILGIGTRFQDFTTGSWTAFANEGRKLISVNVTGYDGMKHGAVPLVADALVALDRLGAALGDHRFAEPHPAPRAAWFALSDRATAAPGQAGLPSDAQVIGAVQRQAGPDTVVMCAAGTMPGALQVLWRAAPGGYHMEYGYSCMGYEIAGALGIAMARPAAHVVCMVGDGSYMMANSELATAVMMRVPFTVVLTDNRGYGCINRLQQECGGAEFNNMYATSNIAVQPQIDFVAHAASMGAHAVKADGIAALEREIAAARSRDVPTVIVIDTEAETGASIGGGWWDVAVPQVGATDRLREARAGYDANTAKQQLVN
;
A
#
# COMPACT_ATOMS: atom_id res chain seq x y z
N MET A 1 -24.37 -40.62 28.70
CA MET A 1 -24.64 -40.05 27.37
C MET A 1 -25.82 -39.12 27.54
N GLU A 2 -25.54 -37.87 27.89
CA GLU A 2 -26.52 -36.79 27.80
C GLU A 2 -26.38 -36.15 26.43
N GLU A 3 -27.49 -35.97 25.73
CA GLU A 3 -27.56 -35.35 24.42
C GLU A 3 -27.04 -33.89 24.47
N PRO A 4 -26.31 -33.43 23.44
CA PRO A 4 -25.93 -32.03 23.35
C PRO A 4 -27.16 -31.18 23.02
N SER A 5 -27.48 -30.25 23.91
CA SER A 5 -28.51 -29.22 23.70
C SER A 5 -28.26 -28.46 22.38
N PRO A 6 -29.27 -28.33 21.51
CA PRO A 6 -29.15 -27.58 20.26
C PRO A 6 -29.25 -26.07 20.57
N GLY A 7 -28.11 -25.40 20.73
CA GLY A 7 -28.11 -23.94 20.85
C GLY A 7 -26.94 -23.25 21.55
N THR A 8 -25.83 -23.93 21.83
CA THR A 8 -24.61 -23.26 22.33
C THR A 8 -23.96 -22.46 21.19
N ARG A 9 -24.47 -21.24 20.97
CA ARG A 9 -23.59 -20.14 20.57
C ARG A 9 -22.53 -20.06 21.66
N ASP A 10 -21.24 -20.11 21.30
CA ASP A 10 -20.14 -19.92 22.24
C ASP A 10 -20.29 -18.54 22.91
N ARG A 11 -21.05 -18.48 24.01
CA ARG A 11 -21.15 -17.32 24.87
C ARG A 11 -19.84 -17.26 25.64
N ILE A 12 -19.07 -16.19 25.47
CA ILE A 12 -17.97 -15.90 26.39
C ILE A 12 -18.62 -15.72 27.76
N ARG A 13 -18.43 -16.69 28.66
CA ARG A 13 -18.82 -16.60 30.07
C ARG A 13 -17.71 -15.89 30.84
N ALA A 14 -18.02 -15.29 31.99
CA ALA A 14 -17.03 -14.58 32.80
C ALA A 14 -15.80 -15.46 33.13
N ASP A 15 -16.01 -16.74 33.44
CA ASP A 15 -14.95 -17.72 33.72
C ASP A 15 -14.08 -18.09 32.50
N ARG A 16 -14.56 -17.84 31.28
CA ARG A 16 -13.85 -18.14 30.02
C ARG A 16 -13.08 -16.94 29.46
N LEU A 17 -13.43 -15.73 29.89
CA LEU A 17 -12.81 -14.50 29.41
C LEU A 17 -11.28 -14.49 29.58
N LEU A 18 -10.77 -15.03 30.70
CA LEU A 18 -9.33 -15.20 30.94
C LEU A 18 -8.63 -15.98 29.82
N SER A 19 -9.28 -17.04 29.33
CA SER A 19 -8.73 -17.91 28.30
C SER A 19 -8.81 -17.23 26.93
N ASP A 20 -9.91 -16.54 26.66
CA ASP A 20 -10.18 -15.99 25.33
C ASP A 20 -9.41 -14.69 25.08
N MET A 21 -9.27 -13.82 26.09
CA MET A 21 -8.37 -12.65 25.99
C MET A 21 -6.92 -13.08 25.79
N ARG A 22 -6.46 -14.13 26.48
CA ARG A 22 -5.09 -14.66 26.28
C ARG A 22 -4.87 -15.21 24.88
N LYS A 23 -5.89 -15.84 24.27
CA LYS A 23 -5.81 -16.31 22.86
C LYS A 23 -5.78 -15.12 21.90
N ALA A 24 -6.63 -14.12 22.13
CA ALA A 24 -6.69 -12.91 21.31
C ALA A 24 -5.37 -12.13 21.33
N SER A 25 -4.70 -12.03 22.49
CA SER A 25 -3.43 -11.32 22.63
C SER A 25 -2.19 -12.12 22.19
N ARG A 26 -2.31 -13.43 21.92
CA ARG A 26 -1.20 -14.33 21.54
C ARG A 26 -1.08 -14.50 20.02
N LYS A 27 -1.14 -13.41 19.28
CA LYS A 27 -0.84 -13.44 17.85
C LYS A 27 0.66 -13.31 17.64
N ASN A 28 1.25 -14.27 16.92
CA ASN A 28 2.59 -14.12 16.33
C ASN A 28 2.44 -13.47 14.95
N ASP A 29 3.54 -13.01 14.36
CA ASP A 29 3.57 -12.32 13.07
C ASP A 29 2.85 -13.08 11.95
N CYS A 30 2.87 -14.42 11.99
CA CYS A 30 2.18 -15.30 11.04
C CYS A 30 0.64 -15.19 11.05
N ASP A 31 0.04 -14.88 12.21
CA ASP A 31 -1.41 -14.84 12.43
C ASP A 31 -1.92 -13.43 12.78
N CYS A 32 -1.07 -12.41 12.54
CA CYS A 32 -1.39 -11.01 12.80
C CYS A 32 -2.57 -10.58 11.91
N GLY A 33 -3.64 -10.13 12.56
CA GLY A 33 -4.89 -9.77 11.92
C GLY A 33 -5.98 -9.42 12.94
N PRO A 34 -7.15 -8.95 12.48
CA PRO A 34 -8.22 -8.55 13.37
C PRO A 34 -8.74 -9.74 14.19
N VAL A 35 -9.04 -9.49 15.46
CA VAL A 35 -9.69 -10.43 16.37
C VAL A 35 -10.93 -9.76 16.95
N VAL A 36 -12.07 -10.44 16.91
CA VAL A 36 -13.33 -9.96 17.49
C VAL A 36 -13.61 -10.73 18.78
N LEU A 37 -13.75 -10.00 19.88
CA LEU A 37 -14.25 -10.53 21.15
C LEU A 37 -15.68 -10.04 21.33
N ALA A 38 -16.65 -10.97 21.33
CA ALA A 38 -18.06 -10.66 21.47
C ALA A 38 -18.53 -10.87 22.93
N PHE A 39 -18.85 -9.78 23.62
CA PHE A 39 -19.25 -9.80 25.02
C PHE A 39 -20.78 -9.69 25.16
N CYS A 40 -21.43 -10.73 25.66
CA CYS A 40 -22.86 -10.65 25.98
C CYS A 40 -23.09 -9.68 27.15
N GLN A 41 -24.08 -8.80 27.04
CA GLN A 41 -24.35 -7.74 28.03
C GLN A 41 -24.66 -8.29 29.43
N ASP A 42 -25.38 -9.41 29.50
CA ASP A 42 -25.66 -10.14 30.75
C ASP A 42 -24.37 -10.61 31.43
N VAL A 43 -23.45 -11.21 30.67
CA VAL A 43 -22.16 -11.69 31.18
C VAL A 43 -21.29 -10.52 31.69
N GLN A 44 -21.33 -9.37 31.03
CA GLN A 44 -20.57 -8.19 31.47
C GLN A 44 -21.00 -7.67 32.86
N ALA A 45 -22.23 -8.00 33.31
CA ALA A 45 -22.74 -7.61 34.62
C ALA A 45 -22.46 -8.64 35.73
N GLU A 46 -21.92 -9.82 35.40
CA GLU A 46 -21.62 -10.86 36.39
C GLU A 46 -20.38 -10.50 37.22
N ALA A 47 -20.47 -10.62 38.54
CA ALA A 47 -19.30 -10.56 39.40
C ALA A 47 -18.47 -11.85 39.26
N HIS A 48 -17.15 -11.71 39.17
CA HIS A 48 -16.22 -12.83 39.15
C HIS A 48 -15.01 -12.52 40.02
N ASP A 49 -14.56 -13.51 40.78
CA ASP A 49 -13.35 -13.40 41.60
C ASP A 49 -12.11 -13.59 40.71
N TRP A 50 -11.70 -12.50 40.04
CA TRP A 50 -10.60 -12.54 39.08
C TRP A 50 -9.25 -12.72 39.79
N PRO A 51 -8.39 -13.65 39.34
CA PRO A 51 -7.06 -13.79 39.91
C PRO A 51 -6.22 -12.55 39.61
N GLU A 52 -5.64 -11.90 40.63
CA GLU A 52 -4.82 -10.68 40.47
C GLU A 52 -3.69 -10.82 39.42
N ALA A 53 -3.11 -12.02 39.30
CA ALA A 53 -2.10 -12.36 38.30
C ALA A 53 -2.56 -12.20 36.83
N PHE A 54 -3.86 -12.00 36.60
CA PHE A 54 -4.40 -11.65 35.29
C PHE A 54 -4.10 -10.19 34.90
N PHE A 55 -4.18 -9.27 35.87
CA PHE A 55 -3.95 -7.84 35.65
C PHE A 55 -2.47 -7.44 35.75
N ALA A 56 -1.63 -8.35 36.25
CA ALA A 56 -0.19 -8.15 36.27
C ALA A 56 0.33 -7.84 34.85
N PRO A 57 1.10 -6.75 34.66
CA PRO A 57 1.70 -6.42 33.37
C PRO A 57 2.51 -7.59 32.81
N ARG A 58 2.38 -7.85 31.51
CA ARG A 58 3.12 -8.91 30.81
C ARG A 58 3.84 -8.34 29.61
N THR A 59 5.13 -8.62 29.51
CA THR A 59 5.89 -8.35 28.29
C THR A 59 5.65 -9.49 27.31
N TRP A 60 5.02 -9.18 26.19
CA TRP A 60 4.90 -10.11 25.07
C TRP A 60 6.15 -9.99 24.21
N ARG A 61 6.75 -11.14 23.87
CA ARG A 61 7.89 -11.20 22.96
C ARG A 61 7.40 -11.56 21.57
N ILE A 62 7.73 -10.71 20.60
CA ILE A 62 7.55 -11.01 19.18
C ILE A 62 8.51 -12.14 18.83
N ARG A 63 7.99 -13.24 18.28
CA ARG A 63 8.79 -14.40 17.88
C ARG A 63 9.39 -14.14 16.51
N ARG A 64 10.70 -14.34 16.39
CA ARG A 64 11.41 -14.24 15.11
C ARG A 64 11.92 -15.62 14.71
N PRO A 65 11.17 -16.40 13.91
CA PRO A 65 11.61 -17.73 13.49
C PRO A 65 12.92 -17.66 12.68
N GLU A 66 13.81 -18.61 12.96
CA GLU A 66 15.05 -18.83 12.21
C GLU A 66 14.75 -19.69 10.96
N PRO A 67 15.50 -19.50 9.86
CA PRO A 67 15.37 -20.35 8.68
C PRO A 67 15.86 -21.77 8.96
N ASP A 68 15.28 -22.75 8.26
CA ASP A 68 15.88 -24.08 8.17
C ASP A 68 17.27 -24.00 7.52
N ALA A 69 18.21 -24.79 8.02
CA ALA A 69 19.59 -24.73 7.57
C ALA A 69 19.77 -25.19 6.11
N ALA A 70 18.95 -26.15 5.64
CA ALA A 70 18.99 -26.61 4.26
C ALA A 70 18.36 -25.58 3.31
N GLU A 71 17.22 -24.99 3.68
CA GLU A 71 16.60 -23.89 2.92
C GLU A 71 17.56 -22.70 2.80
N LEU A 72 18.22 -22.32 3.89
CA LEU A 72 19.21 -21.24 3.89
C LEU A 72 20.38 -21.54 2.95
N ALA A 73 20.91 -22.77 2.98
CA ALA A 73 22.02 -23.17 2.13
C ALA A 73 21.62 -23.18 0.64
N GLU A 74 20.42 -23.66 0.32
CA GLU A 74 19.87 -23.66 -1.03
C GLU A 74 19.68 -22.23 -1.56
N VAL A 75 19.03 -21.36 -0.79
CA VAL A 75 18.81 -19.97 -1.18
C VAL A 75 20.13 -19.22 -1.35
N ALA A 76 21.10 -19.42 -0.45
CA ALA A 76 22.42 -18.81 -0.60
C ALA A 76 23.15 -19.30 -1.85
N ALA A 77 23.02 -20.59 -2.21
CA ALA A 77 23.59 -21.15 -3.43
C ALA A 77 22.93 -20.57 -4.69
N LEU A 78 21.61 -20.45 -4.72
CA LEU A 78 20.86 -19.83 -5.81
C LEU A 78 21.25 -18.36 -6.01
N LEU A 79 21.36 -17.60 -4.93
CA LEU A 79 21.82 -16.21 -4.98
C LEU A 79 23.24 -16.12 -5.56
N ARG A 80 24.18 -16.94 -5.10
CA ARG A 80 25.57 -16.95 -5.62
C ARG A 80 25.68 -17.32 -7.10
N ALA A 81 24.77 -18.16 -7.59
CA ALA A 81 24.73 -18.56 -9.00
C ALA A 81 24.09 -17.50 -9.90
N GLY A 82 23.25 -16.62 -9.34
CA GLY A 82 22.59 -15.54 -10.06
C GLY A 82 23.56 -14.45 -10.51
N GLN A 83 23.20 -13.77 -11.61
CA GLN A 83 23.99 -12.66 -12.17
C GLN A 83 23.29 -11.31 -11.99
N ARG A 84 21.95 -11.31 -11.97
CA ARG A 84 21.10 -10.11 -11.89
C ARG A 84 20.01 -10.32 -10.82
N PRO A 85 20.38 -10.47 -9.54
CA PRO A 85 19.41 -10.57 -8.47
C PRO A 85 18.66 -9.26 -8.26
N VAL A 86 17.41 -9.35 -7.84
CA VAL A 86 16.57 -8.21 -7.43
C VAL A 86 15.86 -8.56 -6.12
N ILE A 87 15.82 -7.62 -5.18
CA ILE A 87 15.00 -7.73 -3.97
C ILE A 87 13.62 -7.14 -4.24
N VAL A 88 12.56 -7.89 -3.91
CA VAL A 88 11.19 -7.37 -3.82
C VAL A 88 10.83 -7.23 -2.35
N ALA A 89 10.93 -6.00 -1.82
CA ALA A 89 10.65 -5.69 -0.42
C ALA A 89 9.15 -5.51 -0.19
N GLY A 90 8.57 -6.36 0.65
CA GLY A 90 7.17 -6.29 1.06
C GLY A 90 6.96 -5.74 2.46
N GLY A 91 5.69 -5.61 2.86
CA GLY A 91 5.33 -5.09 4.19
C GLY A 91 5.85 -5.92 5.36
N GLY A 92 6.18 -7.20 5.14
CA GLY A 92 6.82 -8.03 6.16
C GLY A 92 8.20 -7.50 6.62
N VAL A 93 8.89 -6.72 5.77
CA VAL A 93 10.12 -6.02 6.18
C VAL A 93 9.82 -4.98 7.27
N ILE A 94 8.77 -4.18 7.08
CA ILE A 94 8.33 -3.15 8.03
C ILE A 94 7.78 -3.79 9.31
N TYR A 95 6.93 -4.81 9.18
CA TYR A 95 6.42 -5.55 10.36
C TYR A 95 7.54 -6.16 11.20
N SER A 96 8.61 -6.61 10.55
CA SER A 96 9.80 -7.16 11.21
C SER A 96 10.71 -6.08 11.81
N GLY A 97 10.58 -4.81 11.45
CA GLY A 97 11.54 -3.77 11.80
C GLY A 97 12.91 -4.00 11.15
N ALA A 98 12.91 -4.52 9.91
CA ALA A 98 14.10 -4.96 9.18
C ALA A 98 14.62 -3.92 8.16
N GLU A 99 14.10 -2.69 8.17
CA GLU A 99 14.38 -1.63 7.18
C GLU A 99 15.87 -1.33 7.04
N ALA A 100 16.54 -1.00 8.16
CA ALA A 100 17.97 -0.70 8.16
C ALA A 100 18.79 -1.92 7.71
N ARG A 101 18.39 -3.12 8.14
CA ARG A 101 19.10 -4.35 7.80
C ARG A 101 18.95 -4.70 6.32
N LEU A 102 17.77 -4.47 5.73
CA LEU A 102 17.53 -4.63 4.31
C LEU A 102 18.42 -3.69 3.50
N ALA A 103 18.48 -2.41 3.87
CA ALA A 103 19.33 -1.43 3.19
C ALA A 103 20.82 -1.83 3.26
N ASP A 104 21.30 -2.25 4.43
CA ASP A 104 22.68 -2.69 4.60
C ASP A 104 23.00 -3.97 3.82
N PHE A 105 22.09 -4.94 3.79
CA PHE A 105 22.22 -6.16 3.00
C PHE A 105 22.31 -5.83 1.50
N ALA A 106 21.39 -5.01 1.00
CA ALA A 106 21.36 -4.58 -0.39
C ALA A 106 22.65 -3.84 -0.78
N ARG A 107 23.12 -2.88 0.02
CA ARG A 107 24.38 -2.15 -0.23
C ARG A 107 25.61 -3.03 -0.15
N THR A 108 25.65 -3.96 0.80
CA THR A 108 26.77 -4.89 0.96
C THR A 108 26.92 -5.76 -0.27
N HIS A 109 25.82 -6.33 -0.76
CA HIS A 109 25.86 -7.26 -1.88
C HIS A 109 25.63 -6.60 -3.25
N ARG A 110 25.29 -5.31 -3.31
CA ARG A 110 24.91 -4.55 -4.51
C ARG A 110 23.66 -5.11 -5.21
N ILE A 111 22.65 -5.44 -4.43
CA ILE A 111 21.39 -5.97 -4.96
C ILE A 111 20.37 -4.83 -5.03
N PRO A 112 19.86 -4.47 -6.22
CA PRO A 112 18.82 -3.46 -6.36
C PRO A 112 17.52 -3.92 -5.71
N ILE A 113 16.78 -2.96 -5.16
CA ILE A 113 15.52 -3.13 -4.44
C ILE A 113 14.39 -2.52 -5.25
N VAL A 114 13.29 -3.25 -5.33
CA VAL A 114 11.97 -2.73 -5.67
C VAL A 114 11.00 -3.02 -4.53
N GLU A 115 9.99 -2.17 -4.37
CA GLU A 115 9.09 -2.19 -3.22
C GLU A 115 7.65 -2.50 -3.66
N THR A 116 6.93 -3.31 -2.88
CA THR A 116 5.47 -3.43 -3.03
C THR A 116 4.76 -2.22 -2.43
N GLN A 117 3.45 -2.09 -2.63
CA GLN A 117 2.64 -1.06 -1.94
C GLN A 117 2.85 -1.08 -0.41
N ALA A 118 2.83 -2.28 0.18
CA ALA A 118 3.00 -2.44 1.62
C ALA A 118 4.47 -2.31 2.08
N GLY A 119 5.44 -2.50 1.18
CA GLY A 119 6.87 -2.36 1.48
C GLY A 119 7.45 -0.98 1.19
N LYS A 120 6.73 -0.11 0.48
CA LYS A 120 7.21 1.21 0.09
C LYS A 120 7.53 2.04 1.33
N GLY A 121 8.72 2.65 1.34
CA GLY A 121 9.22 3.36 2.51
C GLY A 121 9.88 2.42 3.55
N ALA A 122 10.16 1.17 3.20
CA ALA A 122 11.10 0.35 3.96
C ALA A 122 12.55 0.82 3.71
N VAL A 123 12.85 1.30 2.51
CA VAL A 123 14.13 1.94 2.20
C VAL A 123 13.89 3.35 1.69
N ASP A 124 14.74 4.29 2.11
CA ASP A 124 14.63 5.68 1.68
C ASP A 124 14.66 5.78 0.14
N TRP A 125 13.75 6.58 -0.42
CA TRP A 125 13.64 6.77 -1.87
C TRP A 125 14.94 7.26 -2.53
N SER A 126 15.78 7.99 -1.78
CA SER A 126 17.03 8.55 -2.27
C SER A 126 18.15 7.52 -2.36
N ASP A 127 18.01 6.35 -1.72
CA ASP A 127 19.00 5.27 -1.79
C ASP A 127 19.26 4.88 -3.26
N PRO A 128 20.53 4.79 -3.70
CA PRO A 128 20.85 4.48 -5.09
C PRO A 128 20.38 3.09 -5.55
N LEU A 129 20.14 2.17 -4.61
CA LEU A 129 19.61 0.83 -4.88
C LEU A 129 18.09 0.76 -4.78
N ASN A 130 17.37 1.83 -4.43
CA ASN A 130 15.91 1.86 -4.50
C ASN A 130 15.46 2.27 -5.92
N HIS A 131 14.86 1.31 -6.64
CA HIS A 131 14.35 1.47 -8.00
C HIS A 131 12.82 1.61 -8.07
N GLY A 132 12.18 2.00 -6.97
CA GLY A 132 10.73 2.20 -6.88
C GLY A 132 9.97 0.88 -6.83
N SER A 133 8.82 0.81 -7.49
CA SER A 133 7.95 -0.38 -7.47
C SER A 133 7.90 -1.10 -8.82
N PRO A 134 7.58 -2.41 -8.85
CA PRO A 134 7.24 -3.14 -10.07
C PRO A 134 5.72 -3.32 -10.24
N GLY A 135 5.34 -3.84 -11.40
CA GLY A 135 4.00 -4.28 -11.75
C GLY A 135 3.07 -3.19 -12.27
N VAL A 136 1.76 -3.36 -12.02
CA VAL A 136 0.65 -2.59 -12.61
C VAL A 136 0.80 -1.08 -12.40
N THR A 137 1.25 -0.71 -11.21
CA THR A 137 1.46 0.68 -10.74
C THR A 137 2.94 0.92 -10.44
N GLY A 138 3.80 0.12 -11.06
CA GLY A 138 5.25 0.20 -10.93
C GLY A 138 5.88 1.33 -11.75
N THR A 139 7.17 1.52 -11.55
CA THR A 139 8.01 2.43 -12.32
C THR A 139 8.59 1.69 -13.53
N ASP A 140 8.93 2.41 -14.59
CA ASP A 140 9.65 1.82 -15.73
C ASP A 140 10.99 1.21 -15.29
N ALA A 141 11.66 1.85 -14.33
CA ALA A 141 12.91 1.36 -13.76
C ALA A 141 12.73 0.02 -13.04
N GLY A 142 11.73 -0.07 -12.17
CA GLY A 142 11.40 -1.28 -11.42
C GLY A 142 10.93 -2.41 -12.33
N ASN A 143 10.08 -2.12 -13.31
CA ASN A 143 9.60 -3.09 -14.29
C ASN A 143 10.71 -3.65 -15.17
N ALA A 144 11.60 -2.80 -15.70
CA ALA A 144 12.75 -3.26 -16.48
C ALA A 144 13.68 -4.15 -15.64
N LEU A 145 13.85 -3.81 -14.36
CA LEU A 145 14.70 -4.55 -13.43
C LEU A 145 14.16 -5.97 -13.17
N VAL A 146 12.89 -6.10 -12.78
CA VAL A 146 12.27 -7.42 -12.51
C VAL A 146 12.08 -8.26 -13.77
N ALA A 147 11.90 -7.62 -14.94
CA ALA A 147 11.80 -8.33 -16.21
C ALA A 147 13.12 -9.02 -16.61
N ALA A 148 14.26 -8.39 -16.31
CA ALA A 148 15.59 -8.89 -16.67
C ALA A 148 16.23 -9.80 -15.60
N ALA A 149 15.67 -9.82 -14.39
CA ALA A 149 16.21 -10.55 -13.24
C ALA A 149 16.28 -12.06 -13.50
N ASP A 150 17.40 -12.69 -13.13
CA ASP A 150 17.52 -14.15 -13.11
C ASP A 150 17.30 -14.73 -11.72
N VAL A 151 17.34 -13.91 -10.67
CA VAL A 151 16.94 -14.27 -9.31
C VAL A 151 16.08 -13.16 -8.72
N ILE A 152 14.89 -13.50 -8.24
CA ILE A 152 13.98 -12.59 -7.55
C ILE A 152 13.90 -13.02 -6.09
N LEU A 153 14.44 -12.21 -5.19
CA LEU A 153 14.41 -12.42 -3.74
C LEU A 153 13.25 -11.60 -3.14
N GLY A 154 12.09 -12.23 -2.98
CA GLY A 154 10.98 -11.63 -2.25
C GLY A 154 11.19 -11.70 -0.75
N ILE A 155 11.09 -10.58 -0.05
CA ILE A 155 11.25 -10.53 1.41
C ILE A 155 9.99 -9.93 2.03
N GLY A 156 9.27 -10.73 2.81
CA GLY A 156 8.04 -10.29 3.48
C GLY A 156 6.94 -9.88 2.50
N THR A 157 6.93 -10.46 1.30
CA THR A 157 5.96 -10.19 0.24
C THR A 157 5.15 -11.44 -0.07
N ARG A 158 3.90 -11.23 -0.51
CA ARG A 158 3.03 -12.29 -1.02
C ARG A 158 3.00 -12.36 -2.55
N PHE A 159 3.84 -11.56 -3.22
CA PHE A 159 3.82 -11.38 -4.67
C PHE A 159 2.41 -11.10 -5.20
N GLN A 160 1.76 -10.09 -4.62
CA GLN A 160 0.41 -9.69 -5.02
C GLN A 160 0.36 -9.35 -6.51
N ASP A 161 -0.82 -9.53 -7.11
CA ASP A 161 -1.10 -9.33 -8.53
C ASP A 161 -0.57 -7.99 -9.08
N PHE A 162 -0.81 -6.91 -8.32
CA PHE A 162 -0.30 -5.58 -8.67
C PHE A 162 1.22 -5.48 -8.72
N THR A 163 1.95 -6.20 -7.85
CA THR A 163 3.42 -6.21 -7.82
C THR A 163 3.99 -7.02 -8.98
N THR A 164 3.34 -8.12 -9.36
CA THR A 164 3.83 -9.01 -10.42
C THR A 164 3.38 -8.58 -11.82
N GLY A 165 2.50 -7.58 -11.92
CA GLY A 165 1.87 -7.18 -13.18
C GLY A 165 1.06 -8.34 -13.74
N SER A 166 0.26 -8.99 -12.89
CA SER A 166 -0.43 -10.23 -13.21
C SER A 166 0.52 -11.29 -13.79
N TRP A 167 1.70 -11.40 -13.19
CA TRP A 167 2.80 -12.30 -13.60
C TRP A 167 3.41 -12.05 -14.97
N THR A 168 3.18 -10.87 -15.56
CA THR A 168 3.84 -10.46 -16.82
C THR A 168 5.09 -9.61 -16.59
N ALA A 169 5.21 -8.93 -15.44
CA ALA A 169 6.37 -8.08 -15.18
C ALA A 169 7.65 -8.90 -14.97
N PHE A 170 7.53 -10.09 -14.41
CA PHE A 170 8.67 -10.97 -14.13
C PHE A 170 8.90 -11.82 -15.38
N ALA A 171 9.41 -11.20 -16.45
CA ALA A 171 9.36 -11.77 -17.80
C ALA A 171 10.41 -12.85 -18.10
N ASN A 172 11.51 -12.91 -17.34
CA ASN A 172 12.56 -13.91 -17.57
C ASN A 172 12.06 -15.32 -17.23
N GLU A 173 11.99 -16.19 -18.24
CA GLU A 173 11.56 -17.60 -18.12
C GLU A 173 12.53 -18.45 -17.32
N GLY A 174 13.82 -18.08 -17.29
CA GLY A 174 14.85 -18.79 -16.55
C GLY A 174 15.05 -18.29 -15.12
N ARG A 175 14.20 -17.37 -14.64
CA ARG A 175 14.36 -16.77 -13.31
C ARG A 175 14.21 -17.81 -12.20
N LYS A 176 14.79 -17.51 -11.04
CA LYS A 176 14.54 -18.22 -9.79
C LYS A 176 13.80 -17.30 -8.83
N LEU A 177 12.59 -17.68 -8.47
CA LEU A 177 11.79 -17.01 -7.46
C LEU A 177 12.10 -17.57 -6.08
N ILE A 178 12.56 -16.72 -5.17
CA ILE A 178 12.80 -17.03 -3.76
C ILE A 178 11.82 -16.21 -2.92
N SER A 179 11.22 -16.82 -1.89
CA SER A 179 10.28 -16.14 -1.00
C SER A 179 10.68 -16.34 0.46
N VAL A 180 11.17 -15.26 1.07
CA VAL A 180 11.41 -15.16 2.52
C VAL A 180 10.11 -14.72 3.17
N ASN A 181 9.50 -15.61 3.95
CA ASN A 181 8.22 -15.32 4.58
C ASN A 181 8.08 -16.06 5.92
N VAL A 182 7.32 -15.49 6.86
CA VAL A 182 7.07 -16.13 8.16
C VAL A 182 6.08 -17.29 8.08
N THR A 183 5.37 -17.45 6.95
CA THR A 183 4.46 -18.57 6.70
C THR A 183 4.91 -19.39 5.50
N GLY A 184 4.89 -20.72 5.64
CA GLY A 184 5.21 -21.62 4.53
C GLY A 184 4.22 -21.51 3.36
N TYR A 185 2.94 -21.20 3.64
CA TYR A 185 1.94 -21.00 2.59
C TYR A 185 2.33 -19.85 1.66
N ASP A 186 2.68 -18.68 2.19
CA ASP A 186 3.14 -17.56 1.36
C ASP A 186 4.56 -17.79 0.81
N GLY A 187 5.41 -18.56 1.50
CA GLY A 187 6.76 -18.92 1.09
C GLY A 187 6.84 -19.83 -0.16
N MET A 188 5.83 -20.65 -0.42
CA MET A 188 5.84 -21.61 -1.54
C MET A 188 4.96 -21.19 -2.73
N LYS A 189 4.28 -20.03 -2.65
CA LYS A 189 3.40 -19.56 -3.73
C LYS A 189 4.15 -19.47 -5.05
N HIS A 190 3.45 -19.84 -6.12
CA HIS A 190 3.98 -19.80 -7.50
C HIS A 190 5.27 -20.62 -7.72
N GLY A 191 5.48 -21.66 -6.93
CA GLY A 191 6.68 -22.51 -7.04
C GLY A 191 7.96 -21.82 -6.55
N ALA A 192 7.84 -20.76 -5.76
CA ALA A 192 9.00 -20.12 -5.14
C ALA A 192 9.77 -21.10 -4.25
N VAL A 193 11.10 -20.95 -4.24
CA VAL A 193 11.97 -21.61 -3.26
C VAL A 193 11.75 -20.91 -1.92
N PRO A 194 11.20 -21.62 -0.91
CA PRO A 194 10.86 -20.99 0.36
C PRO A 194 12.11 -20.76 1.23
N LEU A 195 12.06 -19.70 2.02
CA LEU A 195 12.90 -19.54 3.21
C LEU A 195 11.99 -19.09 4.35
N VAL A 196 11.52 -20.04 5.17
CA VAL A 196 10.52 -19.73 6.20
C VAL A 196 11.20 -19.12 7.43
N ALA A 197 11.17 -17.79 7.52
CA ALA A 197 11.86 -17.04 8.58
C ALA A 197 11.29 -15.63 8.76
N ASP A 198 11.63 -15.02 9.89
CA ASP A 198 11.48 -13.58 10.09
C ASP A 198 12.41 -12.81 9.14
N ALA A 199 11.95 -11.69 8.57
CA ALA A 199 12.70 -10.94 7.56
C ALA A 199 14.07 -10.44 8.09
N LEU A 200 14.10 -9.89 9.31
CA LEU A 200 15.34 -9.42 9.94
C LEU A 200 16.35 -10.56 10.11
N VAL A 201 15.90 -11.69 10.68
CA VAL A 201 16.75 -12.87 10.91
C VAL A 201 17.22 -13.48 9.60
N ALA A 202 16.36 -13.60 8.60
CA ALA A 202 16.72 -14.12 7.29
C ALA A 202 17.80 -13.27 6.60
N LEU A 203 17.68 -11.94 6.65
CA LEU A 203 18.69 -11.02 6.11
C LEU A 203 20.04 -11.19 6.82
N ASP A 204 20.04 -11.39 8.13
CA ASP A 204 21.26 -11.69 8.89
C ASP A 204 21.93 -12.99 8.45
N ARG A 205 21.14 -14.06 8.35
CA ARG A 205 21.64 -15.39 7.99
C ARG A 205 22.11 -15.44 6.53
N LEU A 206 21.36 -14.85 5.61
CA LEU A 206 21.75 -14.74 4.21
C LEU A 206 23.00 -13.87 4.05
N GLY A 207 23.09 -12.74 4.75
CA GLY A 207 24.27 -11.88 4.73
C GLY A 207 25.52 -12.65 5.18
N ALA A 208 25.43 -13.40 6.28
CA ALA A 208 26.50 -14.26 6.75
C ALA A 208 26.86 -15.37 5.74
N ALA A 209 25.86 -16.02 5.14
CA ALA A 209 26.07 -17.08 4.15
C ALA A 209 26.68 -16.56 2.83
N LEU A 210 26.40 -15.32 2.43
CA LEU A 210 26.96 -14.67 1.25
C LEU A 210 28.37 -14.10 1.49
N GLY A 211 28.67 -13.67 2.72
CA GLY A 211 29.97 -13.07 3.07
C GLY A 211 30.29 -11.84 2.22
N ASP A 212 31.49 -11.78 1.64
CA ASP A 212 31.91 -10.64 0.80
C ASP A 212 31.46 -10.73 -0.67
N HIS A 213 30.55 -11.65 -1.00
CA HIS A 213 30.05 -11.77 -2.37
C HIS A 213 29.29 -10.51 -2.78
N ARG A 214 29.58 -9.98 -3.98
CA ARG A 214 28.98 -8.78 -4.52
C ARG A 214 28.58 -9.01 -5.97
N PHE A 215 27.38 -8.56 -6.31
CA PHE A 215 26.87 -8.57 -7.68
C PHE A 215 27.37 -7.34 -8.45
N ALA A 216 27.10 -7.32 -9.76
CA ALA A 216 27.34 -6.15 -10.58
C ALA A 216 26.45 -4.98 -10.10
N GLU A 217 27.01 -3.77 -10.10
CA GLU A 217 26.22 -2.58 -9.79
C GLU A 217 25.07 -2.42 -10.78
N PRO A 218 23.84 -2.10 -10.33
CA PRO A 218 22.72 -1.87 -11.22
C PRO A 218 22.98 -0.64 -12.10
N HIS A 219 22.49 -0.70 -13.34
CA HIS A 219 22.65 0.42 -14.26
C HIS A 219 21.86 1.65 -13.75
N PRO A 220 22.46 2.83 -13.61
CA PRO A 220 21.80 3.98 -12.98
C PRO A 220 20.76 4.67 -13.89
N ALA A 221 20.89 4.53 -15.22
CA ALA A 221 20.08 5.30 -16.17
C ALA A 221 18.56 5.08 -16.08
N PRO A 222 18.00 3.86 -15.93
CA PRO A 222 16.56 3.67 -15.78
C PRO A 222 15.98 4.45 -14.58
N ARG A 223 16.67 4.44 -13.43
CA ARG A 223 16.26 5.20 -12.24
C ARG A 223 16.31 6.70 -12.50
N ALA A 224 17.39 7.20 -13.10
CA ALA A 224 17.51 8.62 -13.45
C ALA A 224 16.41 9.07 -14.43
N ALA A 225 16.06 8.22 -15.41
CA ALA A 225 14.97 8.49 -16.35
C ALA A 225 13.60 8.53 -15.66
N TRP A 226 13.32 7.59 -14.75
CA TRP A 226 12.10 7.61 -13.93
C TRP A 226 12.00 8.88 -13.08
N PHE A 227 13.08 9.31 -12.44
CA PHE A 227 13.08 10.56 -11.66
C PHE A 227 12.84 11.78 -12.54
N ALA A 228 13.48 11.89 -13.70
CA ALA A 228 13.24 12.99 -14.63
C ALA A 228 11.79 13.02 -15.16
N LEU A 229 11.18 11.85 -15.39
CA LEU A 229 9.76 11.75 -15.76
C LEU A 229 8.86 12.18 -14.61
N SER A 230 9.15 11.71 -13.38
CA SER A 230 8.38 12.07 -12.18
C SER A 230 8.46 13.56 -11.88
N ASP A 231 9.66 14.17 -12.00
CA ASP A 231 9.85 15.61 -11.79
C ASP A 231 9.02 16.43 -12.79
N ARG A 232 8.93 15.98 -14.06
CA ARG A 232 8.08 16.62 -15.06
C ARG A 232 6.59 16.44 -14.77
N ALA A 233 6.16 15.23 -14.40
CA ALA A 233 4.75 14.94 -14.11
C ALA A 233 4.23 15.68 -12.87
N THR A 234 5.10 15.89 -11.87
CA THR A 234 4.77 16.53 -10.60
C THR A 234 5.04 18.03 -10.56
N ALA A 235 5.57 18.61 -11.64
CA ALA A 235 5.81 20.03 -11.76
C ALA A 235 4.49 20.82 -11.72
N ALA A 236 4.50 22.00 -11.10
CA ALA A 236 3.35 22.89 -11.13
C ALA A 236 2.96 23.21 -12.60
N PRO A 237 1.65 23.31 -12.92
CA PRO A 237 1.20 23.52 -14.29
C PRO A 237 1.72 24.86 -14.85
N GLY A 238 2.17 24.84 -16.10
CA GLY A 238 2.61 26.04 -16.82
C GLY A 238 1.50 26.74 -17.61
N GLN A 239 0.29 26.17 -17.67
CA GLN A 239 -0.86 26.68 -18.44
C GLN A 239 -2.14 26.65 -17.60
N ALA A 240 -3.16 27.37 -18.04
CA ALA A 240 -4.49 27.40 -17.42
C ALA A 240 -5.19 26.03 -17.54
N GLY A 241 -5.83 25.58 -16.46
CA GLY A 241 -6.56 24.30 -16.40
C GLY A 241 -6.66 23.77 -14.98
N LEU A 242 -7.43 22.69 -14.79
CA LEU A 242 -7.45 21.95 -13.53
C LEU A 242 -6.16 21.12 -13.40
N PRO A 243 -5.55 21.05 -12.21
CA PRO A 243 -4.37 20.23 -11.98
C PRO A 243 -4.67 18.74 -12.07
N SER A 244 -3.68 17.96 -12.48
CA SER A 244 -3.73 16.50 -12.42
C SER A 244 -3.38 15.95 -11.03
N ASP A 245 -3.75 14.70 -10.77
CA ASP A 245 -3.39 13.99 -9.54
C ASP A 245 -1.86 14.00 -9.31
N ALA A 246 -1.06 13.87 -10.37
CA ALA A 246 0.41 13.93 -10.29
C ALA A 246 0.91 15.31 -9.81
N GLN A 247 0.28 16.40 -10.28
CA GLN A 247 0.64 17.76 -9.87
C GLN A 247 0.26 18.04 -8.41
N VAL A 248 -0.90 17.51 -7.97
CA VAL A 248 -1.31 17.55 -6.56
C VAL A 248 -0.32 16.79 -5.69
N ILE A 249 0.07 15.57 -6.08
CA ILE A 249 1.12 14.79 -5.38
C ILE A 249 2.42 15.58 -5.30
N GLY A 250 2.83 16.23 -6.39
CA GLY A 250 4.00 17.10 -6.42
C GLY A 250 3.93 18.25 -5.42
N ALA A 251 2.78 18.91 -5.32
CA ALA A 251 2.53 19.98 -4.37
C ALA A 251 2.71 19.51 -2.92
N VAL A 252 2.11 18.35 -2.60
CA VAL A 252 2.23 17.72 -1.28
C VAL A 252 3.67 17.31 -1.00
N GLN A 253 4.37 16.70 -1.96
CA GLN A 253 5.75 16.25 -1.82
C GLN A 253 6.73 17.42 -1.58
N ARG A 254 6.51 18.58 -2.21
CA ARG A 254 7.31 19.79 -1.97
C ARG A 254 7.12 20.37 -0.57
N GLN A 255 5.98 20.08 0.06
CA GLN A 255 5.68 20.42 1.44
C GLN A 255 5.94 19.25 2.40
N ALA A 256 6.57 18.15 1.95
CA ALA A 256 6.86 17.00 2.79
C ALA A 256 8.27 17.10 3.41
N GLY A 257 8.41 16.52 4.60
CA GLY A 257 9.68 16.31 5.28
C GLY A 257 9.90 14.84 5.66
N PRO A 258 11.03 14.50 6.31
CA PRO A 258 11.33 13.13 6.75
C PRO A 258 10.29 12.53 7.73
N ASP A 259 9.52 13.38 8.38
CA ASP A 259 8.46 13.07 9.34
C ASP A 259 7.07 13.01 8.72
N THR A 260 6.95 13.27 7.41
CA THR A 260 5.67 13.23 6.69
C THR A 260 5.26 11.80 6.38
N VAL A 261 4.00 11.49 6.69
CA VAL A 261 3.37 10.22 6.32
C VAL A 261 2.24 10.54 5.36
N VAL A 262 2.39 10.17 4.09
CA VAL A 262 1.27 10.19 3.15
C VAL A 262 0.45 8.94 3.31
N MET A 263 -0.87 9.09 3.23
CA MET A 263 -1.77 7.95 3.27
C MET A 263 -2.97 8.10 2.35
N CYS A 264 -3.48 6.97 1.86
CA CYS A 264 -4.71 6.85 1.06
C CYS A 264 -5.22 5.39 1.15
N ALA A 265 -6.36 5.13 0.51
CA ALA A 265 -6.94 3.78 0.41
C ALA A 265 -7.41 3.44 -1.00
N ALA A 266 -8.10 4.35 -1.67
CA ALA A 266 -8.80 4.02 -2.92
C ALA A 266 -8.67 5.10 -4.00
N GLY A 267 -9.13 4.77 -5.20
CA GLY A 267 -9.16 5.70 -6.34
C GLY A 267 -7.88 5.65 -7.19
N THR A 268 -7.56 6.75 -7.86
CA THR A 268 -6.30 6.91 -8.62
C THR A 268 -5.09 6.94 -7.69
N MET A 269 -5.26 7.55 -6.52
CA MET A 269 -4.18 7.96 -5.62
C MET A 269 -3.25 6.82 -5.18
N PRO A 270 -3.72 5.62 -4.80
CA PRO A 270 -2.80 4.54 -4.43
C PRO A 270 -1.79 4.19 -5.52
N GLY A 271 -2.23 4.11 -6.78
CA GLY A 271 -1.34 3.83 -7.92
C GLY A 271 -0.42 5.00 -8.25
N ALA A 272 -0.96 6.22 -8.27
CA ALA A 272 -0.17 7.43 -8.54
C ALA A 272 0.88 7.69 -7.46
N LEU A 273 0.55 7.50 -6.18
CA LEU A 273 1.49 7.65 -5.07
C LEU A 273 2.56 6.56 -5.09
N GLN A 274 2.25 5.33 -5.50
CA GLN A 274 3.25 4.28 -5.58
C GLN A 274 4.40 4.64 -6.54
N VAL A 275 4.06 5.20 -7.71
CA VAL A 275 5.03 5.56 -8.75
C VAL A 275 5.65 6.96 -8.56
N LEU A 276 4.94 7.92 -7.94
CA LEU A 276 5.39 9.32 -7.82
C LEU A 276 5.92 9.70 -6.44
N TRP A 277 5.39 9.12 -5.35
CA TRP A 277 5.75 9.56 -3.99
C TRP A 277 7.17 9.11 -3.62
N ARG A 278 7.96 10.06 -3.15
CA ARG A 278 9.32 9.88 -2.65
C ARG A 278 9.26 9.70 -1.13
N ALA A 279 9.00 8.46 -0.71
CA ALA A 279 8.83 8.10 0.70
C ALA A 279 10.16 8.09 1.45
N ALA A 280 10.25 8.87 2.53
CA ALA A 280 11.21 8.62 3.59
C ALA A 280 10.85 7.31 4.34
N PRO A 281 11.77 6.71 5.11
CA PRO A 281 11.47 5.54 5.92
C PRO A 281 10.22 5.72 6.81
N GLY A 282 9.23 4.85 6.65
CA GLY A 282 7.95 4.94 7.35
C GLY A 282 7.06 6.13 6.94
N GLY A 283 7.36 6.80 5.82
CA GLY A 283 6.64 7.96 5.30
C GLY A 283 5.50 7.63 4.32
N TYR A 284 5.08 6.37 4.26
CA TYR A 284 4.07 5.86 3.35
C TYR A 284 3.16 4.86 4.05
N HIS A 285 1.84 5.08 4.00
CA HIS A 285 0.86 4.14 4.54
C HIS A 285 -0.32 4.00 3.60
N MET A 286 -0.50 2.83 2.99
CA MET A 286 -1.50 2.63 1.96
C MET A 286 -2.37 1.42 2.27
N GLU A 287 -3.68 1.63 2.40
CA GLU A 287 -4.62 0.52 2.40
C GLU A 287 -4.94 0.16 0.95
N TYR A 288 -4.21 -0.79 0.38
CA TYR A 288 -4.43 -1.23 -1.01
C TYR A 288 -4.56 -2.75 -1.13
N GLY A 289 -4.95 -3.41 -0.03
CA GLY A 289 -5.31 -4.82 -0.05
C GLY A 289 -6.77 -5.00 -0.45
N TYR A 290 -7.66 -4.23 0.16
CA TYR A 290 -9.08 -4.21 -0.16
C TYR A 290 -9.50 -2.97 -0.95
N SER A 291 -8.67 -1.92 -0.99
CA SER A 291 -8.99 -0.64 -1.61
C SER A 291 -10.29 -0.06 -1.03
N CYS A 292 -10.37 -0.04 0.31
CA CYS A 292 -11.57 0.29 1.06
C CYS A 292 -11.82 1.80 1.07
N MET A 293 -12.71 2.25 0.17
CA MET A 293 -13.18 3.64 0.16
C MET A 293 -13.82 4.01 1.51
N GLY A 294 -13.49 5.19 2.03
CA GLY A 294 -13.90 5.68 3.35
C GLY A 294 -12.90 5.37 4.47
N TYR A 295 -11.88 4.54 4.23
CA TYR A 295 -10.84 4.28 5.22
C TYR A 295 -10.01 5.53 5.57
N GLU A 296 -9.85 6.47 4.63
CA GLU A 296 -8.79 7.47 4.64
C GLU A 296 -8.83 8.37 5.88
N ILE A 297 -9.99 8.94 6.25
CA ILE A 297 -10.09 9.85 7.41
C ILE A 297 -9.87 9.10 8.72
N ALA A 298 -10.48 7.93 8.89
CA ALA A 298 -10.30 7.11 10.09
C ALA A 298 -8.86 6.58 10.21
N GLY A 299 -8.27 6.17 9.10
CA GLY A 299 -6.88 5.74 8.99
C GLY A 299 -5.91 6.86 9.36
N ALA A 300 -6.12 8.07 8.82
CA ALA A 300 -5.32 9.24 9.14
C ALA A 300 -5.38 9.62 10.63
N LEU A 301 -6.59 9.58 11.22
CA LEU A 301 -6.78 9.76 12.67
C LEU A 301 -5.96 8.71 13.46
N GLY A 302 -6.07 7.43 13.08
CA GLY A 302 -5.32 6.34 13.74
C GLY A 302 -3.80 6.53 13.64
N ILE A 303 -3.28 6.93 12.49
CA ILE A 303 -1.84 7.21 12.30
C ILE A 303 -1.42 8.40 13.16
N ALA A 304 -2.18 9.50 13.17
CA ALA A 304 -1.86 10.69 13.94
C ALA A 304 -1.86 10.41 15.45
N MET A 305 -2.77 9.56 15.94
CA MET A 305 -2.77 9.09 17.32
C MET A 305 -1.55 8.19 17.64
N ALA A 306 -1.18 7.30 16.73
CA ALA A 306 -0.05 6.39 16.91
C ALA A 306 1.31 7.09 16.75
N ARG A 307 1.37 8.17 15.96
CA ARG A 307 2.56 8.97 15.68
C ARG A 307 2.26 10.47 15.82
N PRO A 308 2.10 10.99 17.04
CA PRO A 308 1.72 12.40 17.25
C PRO A 308 2.72 13.43 16.72
N ALA A 309 3.98 13.02 16.51
CA ALA A 309 5.03 13.88 15.95
C ALA A 309 5.09 13.84 14.41
N ALA A 310 4.31 12.99 13.75
CA ALA A 310 4.33 12.86 12.30
C ALA A 310 3.40 13.88 11.63
N HIS A 311 3.81 14.37 10.47
CA HIS A 311 2.95 15.17 9.61
C HIS A 311 2.10 14.24 8.74
N VAL A 312 0.90 13.91 9.20
CA VAL A 312 -0.01 13.01 8.48
C VAL A 312 -0.75 13.77 7.38
N VAL A 313 -0.60 13.32 6.14
CA VAL A 313 -1.33 13.83 4.96
C VAL A 313 -2.20 12.72 4.38
N CYS A 314 -3.50 12.90 4.51
CA CYS A 314 -4.56 12.06 3.97
C CYS A 314 -4.94 12.54 2.57
N MET A 315 -4.60 11.76 1.54
CA MET A 315 -5.06 11.98 0.17
C MET A 315 -6.40 11.27 -0.01
N VAL A 316 -7.45 11.97 -0.44
CA VAL A 316 -8.78 11.37 -0.59
C VAL A 316 -9.52 11.98 -1.79
N GLY A 317 -10.22 11.14 -2.56
CA GLY A 317 -11.12 11.61 -3.61
C GLY A 317 -12.49 12.00 -3.05
N ASP A 318 -13.19 12.91 -3.73
CA ASP A 318 -14.59 13.29 -3.47
C ASP A 318 -15.52 12.11 -3.18
N GLY A 319 -15.50 11.07 -4.01
CA GLY A 319 -16.34 9.88 -3.83
C GLY A 319 -15.99 9.08 -2.57
N SER A 320 -14.71 8.94 -2.25
CA SER A 320 -14.26 8.21 -1.06
C SER A 320 -14.55 8.99 0.23
N TYR A 321 -14.35 10.32 0.20
CA TYR A 321 -14.72 11.22 1.28
C TYR A 321 -16.20 11.08 1.66
N MET A 322 -17.09 10.95 0.68
CA MET A 322 -18.52 10.79 0.94
C MET A 322 -18.92 9.45 1.59
N MET A 323 -18.03 8.45 1.66
CA MET A 323 -18.35 7.16 2.29
C MET A 323 -18.27 7.18 3.82
N ALA A 324 -17.28 7.89 4.39
CA ALA A 324 -17.05 7.89 5.84
C ALA A 324 -16.42 9.21 6.37
N ASN A 325 -16.96 10.34 5.91
CA ASN A 325 -16.52 11.68 6.34
C ASN A 325 -16.78 12.00 7.81
N SER A 326 -17.74 11.33 8.46
CA SER A 326 -18.18 11.65 9.82
C SER A 326 -17.08 11.53 10.87
N GLU A 327 -16.05 10.72 10.63
CA GLU A 327 -14.89 10.59 11.52
C GLU A 327 -14.06 11.86 11.61
N LEU A 328 -14.28 12.84 10.73
CA LEU A 328 -13.71 14.17 10.87
C LEU A 328 -14.20 14.86 12.16
N ALA A 329 -15.47 14.68 12.52
CA ALA A 329 -16.02 15.20 13.77
C ALA A 329 -15.38 14.53 15.00
N THR A 330 -15.10 13.22 14.92
CA THR A 330 -14.35 12.48 15.95
C THR A 330 -12.96 13.08 16.13
N ALA A 331 -12.22 13.28 15.05
CA ALA A 331 -10.88 13.86 15.10
C ALA A 331 -10.85 15.28 15.67
N VAL A 332 -11.85 16.11 15.34
CA VAL A 332 -12.03 17.46 15.91
C VAL A 332 -12.32 17.38 17.41
N MET A 333 -13.25 16.52 17.83
CA MET A 333 -13.59 16.32 19.24
C MET A 333 -12.37 15.87 20.07
N MET A 334 -11.49 15.07 19.46
CA MET A 334 -10.25 14.60 20.08
C MET A 334 -9.09 15.60 19.96
N ARG A 335 -9.22 16.68 19.18
CA ARG A 335 -8.15 17.62 18.82
C ARG A 335 -6.90 16.92 18.31
N VAL A 336 -7.08 15.97 17.38
CA VAL A 336 -5.98 15.27 16.72
C VAL A 336 -5.79 15.90 15.33
N PRO A 337 -4.72 16.69 15.10
CA PRO A 337 -4.50 17.37 13.83
C PRO A 337 -3.91 16.43 12.78
N PHE A 338 -4.45 16.53 11.56
CA PHE A 338 -3.86 15.99 10.33
C PHE A 338 -4.38 16.80 9.14
N THR A 339 -3.72 16.67 7.98
CA THR A 339 -4.12 17.38 6.76
C THR A 339 -4.82 16.43 5.81
N VAL A 340 -6.02 16.78 5.37
CA VAL A 340 -6.76 16.09 4.31
C VAL A 340 -6.63 16.92 3.04
N VAL A 341 -6.11 16.32 1.97
CA VAL A 341 -6.13 16.87 0.62
C VAL A 341 -7.23 16.14 -0.15
N LEU A 342 -8.36 16.83 -0.34
CA LEU A 342 -9.53 16.30 -1.03
C LEU A 342 -9.48 16.71 -2.50
N THR A 343 -9.26 15.75 -3.39
CA THR A 343 -9.28 15.96 -4.84
C THR A 343 -10.69 15.77 -5.39
N ASP A 344 -11.28 16.85 -5.89
CA ASP A 344 -12.63 16.87 -6.45
C ASP A 344 -12.57 16.83 -7.98
N ASN A 345 -12.79 15.64 -8.55
CA ASN A 345 -12.87 15.44 -10.00
C ASN A 345 -14.30 15.15 -10.49
N ARG A 346 -15.30 15.25 -9.60
CA ARG A 346 -16.73 15.11 -9.88
C ARG A 346 -17.12 13.72 -10.37
N GLY A 347 -16.61 12.68 -9.70
CA GLY A 347 -17.00 11.30 -9.96
C GLY A 347 -15.94 10.25 -9.64
N TYR A 348 -16.11 9.07 -10.22
CA TYR A 348 -15.21 7.93 -10.07
C TYR A 348 -14.24 7.83 -11.25
N GLY A 349 -13.37 8.84 -11.39
CA GLY A 349 -12.47 8.98 -12.54
C GLY A 349 -11.62 7.74 -12.86
N CYS A 350 -11.06 7.07 -11.85
CA CYS A 350 -10.28 5.85 -12.08
C CYS A 350 -11.13 4.68 -12.62
N ILE A 351 -12.37 4.54 -12.16
CA ILE A 351 -13.28 3.50 -12.62
C ILE A 351 -13.75 3.81 -14.04
N ASN A 352 -13.98 5.10 -14.35
CA ASN A 352 -14.29 5.54 -15.69
C ASN A 352 -13.18 5.16 -16.69
N ARG A 353 -11.92 5.43 -16.34
CA ARG A 353 -10.76 5.06 -17.18
C ARG A 353 -10.65 3.55 -17.34
N LEU A 354 -10.75 2.79 -16.25
CA LEU A 354 -10.64 1.33 -16.32
C LEU A 354 -11.75 0.71 -17.17
N GLN A 355 -12.99 1.18 -17.02
CA GLN A 355 -14.11 0.74 -17.85
C GLN A 355 -13.83 0.96 -19.35
N GLN A 356 -13.26 2.12 -19.65
CA GLN A 356 -12.90 2.54 -20.97
C GLN A 356 -11.74 1.75 -21.56
N GLU A 357 -10.72 1.43 -20.76
CA GLU A 357 -9.59 0.57 -21.11
C GLU A 357 -10.05 -0.87 -21.39
N CYS A 358 -11.06 -1.36 -20.67
CA CYS A 358 -11.70 -2.67 -20.92
C CYS A 358 -12.68 -2.67 -22.10
N GLY A 359 -12.63 -1.66 -22.97
CA GLY A 359 -13.43 -1.59 -24.20
C GLY A 359 -14.88 -1.11 -24.02
N GLY A 360 -15.26 -0.71 -22.80
CA GLY A 360 -16.55 -0.10 -22.50
C GLY A 360 -16.65 1.35 -22.96
N ALA A 361 -17.87 1.85 -23.13
CA ALA A 361 -18.13 3.29 -23.15
C ALA A 361 -18.16 3.82 -21.71
N GLU A 362 -18.00 5.13 -21.53
CA GLU A 362 -18.26 5.78 -20.25
C GLU A 362 -19.71 5.50 -19.78
N PHE A 363 -19.87 5.08 -18.53
CA PHE A 363 -21.19 4.79 -17.96
C PHE A 363 -21.22 5.04 -16.46
N ASN A 364 -22.00 6.02 -16.02
CA ASN A 364 -22.34 6.26 -14.60
C ASN A 364 -21.14 6.37 -13.64
N ASN A 365 -19.98 6.80 -14.13
CA ASN A 365 -18.79 7.02 -13.30
C ASN A 365 -18.50 8.51 -13.11
N MET A 366 -18.57 9.33 -14.17
CA MET A 366 -18.46 10.78 -14.04
C MET A 366 -19.84 11.40 -13.90
N TYR A 367 -20.03 12.35 -12.98
CA TYR A 367 -21.33 12.99 -12.79
C TYR A 367 -21.82 13.72 -14.05
N ALA A 368 -20.89 14.25 -14.86
CA ALA A 368 -21.19 14.95 -16.11
C ALA A 368 -21.94 14.10 -17.14
N THR A 369 -21.67 12.80 -17.17
CA THR A 369 -22.14 11.84 -18.19
C THR A 369 -23.04 10.76 -17.59
N SER A 370 -23.25 10.78 -16.28
CA SER A 370 -24.12 9.85 -15.57
C SER A 370 -25.59 10.12 -15.86
N ASN A 371 -26.41 9.07 -15.78
CA ASN A 371 -27.86 9.16 -15.90
C ASN A 371 -28.48 9.70 -14.60
N ILE A 372 -28.37 11.01 -14.37
CA ILE A 372 -28.87 11.70 -13.18
C ILE A 372 -29.78 12.87 -13.56
N ALA A 373 -30.79 13.12 -12.73
CA ALA A 373 -31.75 14.21 -12.97
C ALA A 373 -31.13 15.60 -12.73
N VAL A 374 -30.24 15.70 -11.73
CA VAL A 374 -29.54 16.94 -11.34
C VAL A 374 -28.15 16.55 -10.85
N GLN A 375 -27.13 17.30 -11.27
CA GLN A 375 -25.77 17.08 -10.76
C GLN A 375 -25.65 17.53 -9.30
N PRO A 376 -25.06 16.73 -8.41
CA PRO A 376 -24.78 17.17 -7.05
C PRO A 376 -23.78 18.33 -7.07
N GLN A 377 -24.10 19.40 -6.33
CA GLN A 377 -23.23 20.56 -6.12
C GLN A 377 -22.78 20.57 -4.65
N ILE A 378 -21.94 19.59 -4.28
CA ILE A 378 -21.51 19.43 -2.89
C ILE A 378 -20.45 20.47 -2.58
N ASP A 379 -20.74 21.36 -1.63
CA ASP A 379 -19.73 22.23 -1.05
C ASP A 379 -18.94 21.47 0.01
N PHE A 380 -17.85 20.82 -0.41
CA PHE A 380 -16.98 20.06 0.48
C PHE A 380 -16.31 20.93 1.56
N VAL A 381 -16.12 22.24 1.31
CA VAL A 381 -15.55 23.15 2.30
C VAL A 381 -16.57 23.40 3.40
N ALA A 382 -17.80 23.79 3.04
CA ALA A 382 -18.87 23.98 4.01
C ALA A 382 -19.19 22.68 4.75
N HIS A 383 -19.18 21.54 4.05
CA HIS A 383 -19.42 20.23 4.63
C HIS A 383 -18.37 19.88 5.70
N ALA A 384 -17.07 20.00 5.38
CA ALA A 384 -16.00 19.78 6.34
C ALA A 384 -16.03 20.77 7.51
N ALA A 385 -16.28 22.06 7.23
CA ALA A 385 -16.40 23.10 8.24
C ALA A 385 -17.57 22.84 9.21
N SER A 386 -18.68 22.27 8.73
CA SER A 386 -19.84 21.94 9.57
C SER A 386 -19.54 20.89 10.63
N MET A 387 -18.52 20.04 10.41
CA MET A 387 -18.01 19.07 11.38
C MET A 387 -16.95 19.65 12.34
N GLY A 388 -16.63 20.95 12.21
CA GLY A 388 -15.68 21.65 13.07
C GLY A 388 -14.21 21.59 12.64
N ALA A 389 -13.90 20.99 11.49
CA ALA A 389 -12.56 21.04 10.92
C ALA A 389 -12.27 22.43 10.33
N HIS A 390 -10.99 22.80 10.26
CA HIS A 390 -10.61 23.91 9.38
C HIS A 390 -10.78 23.45 7.93
N ALA A 391 -11.52 24.17 7.11
CA ALA A 391 -11.73 23.81 5.71
C ALA A 391 -11.47 25.00 4.78
N VAL A 392 -10.82 24.74 3.65
CA VAL A 392 -10.48 25.77 2.66
C VAL A 392 -10.44 25.17 1.24
N LYS A 393 -10.86 25.96 0.24
CA LYS A 393 -10.67 25.62 -1.17
C LYS A 393 -9.33 26.18 -1.64
N ALA A 394 -8.45 25.34 -2.15
CA ALA A 394 -7.23 25.78 -2.82
C ALA A 394 -7.53 26.15 -4.27
N ASP A 395 -7.24 27.40 -4.65
CA ASP A 395 -7.26 27.86 -6.03
C ASP A 395 -5.95 27.48 -6.74
N GLY A 396 -5.82 26.19 -7.05
CA GLY A 396 -4.68 25.60 -7.75
C GLY A 396 -3.48 25.26 -6.86
N ILE A 397 -2.41 24.79 -7.51
CA ILE A 397 -1.23 24.17 -6.87
C ILE A 397 -0.52 25.10 -5.89
N ALA A 398 -0.31 26.37 -6.26
CA ALA A 398 0.38 27.31 -5.39
C ALA A 398 -0.43 27.63 -4.11
N ALA A 399 -1.76 27.64 -4.20
CA ALA A 399 -2.61 27.80 -3.03
C ALA A 399 -2.59 26.55 -2.15
N LEU A 400 -2.66 25.36 -2.75
CA LEU A 400 -2.56 24.09 -2.03
C LEU A 400 -1.27 24.01 -1.20
N GLU A 401 -0.12 24.36 -1.77
CA GLU A 401 1.15 24.36 -1.04
C GLU A 401 1.14 25.28 0.18
N ARG A 402 0.60 26.50 0.04
CA ARG A 402 0.48 27.45 1.17
C ARG A 402 -0.45 26.91 2.26
N GLU A 403 -1.58 26.32 1.89
CA GLU A 403 -2.55 25.80 2.86
C GLU A 403 -2.03 24.56 3.59
N ILE A 404 -1.26 23.69 2.92
CA ILE A 404 -0.58 22.54 3.57
C ILE A 404 0.43 23.05 4.59
N ALA A 405 1.23 24.07 4.24
CA ALA A 405 2.19 24.66 5.17
C ALA A 405 1.47 25.29 6.38
N ALA A 406 0.38 26.01 6.15
CA ALA A 406 -0.43 26.61 7.21
C ALA A 406 -1.13 25.58 8.11
N ALA A 407 -1.45 24.39 7.59
CA ALA A 407 -2.12 23.34 8.37
C ALA A 407 -1.27 22.81 9.53
N ARG A 408 0.06 22.92 9.43
CA ARG A 408 1.02 22.36 10.41
C ARG A 408 0.90 22.95 11.81
N SER A 409 0.39 24.17 11.95
CA SER A 409 0.27 24.87 13.24
C SER A 409 -1.11 24.74 13.89
N ARG A 410 -2.05 24.03 13.24
CA ARG A 410 -3.43 23.88 13.73
C ARG A 410 -3.53 22.69 14.69
N ASP A 411 -4.49 22.77 15.62
CA ASP A 411 -4.77 21.76 16.65
C ASP A 411 -6.00 20.88 16.33
N VAL A 412 -6.58 21.09 15.14
CA VAL A 412 -7.69 20.31 14.59
C VAL A 412 -7.37 19.91 13.15
N PRO A 413 -8.05 18.89 12.59
CA PRO A 413 -7.89 18.53 11.19
C PRO A 413 -8.10 19.71 10.24
N THR A 414 -7.30 19.75 9.18
CA THR A 414 -7.46 20.71 8.07
C THR A 414 -7.88 19.96 6.81
N VAL A 415 -9.00 20.35 6.20
CA VAL A 415 -9.44 19.86 4.89
C VAL A 415 -9.14 20.92 3.83
N ILE A 416 -8.29 20.57 2.87
CA ILE A 416 -7.94 21.40 1.72
C ILE A 416 -8.58 20.77 0.50
N VAL A 417 -9.61 21.41 -0.03
CA VAL A 417 -10.33 20.96 -1.22
C VAL A 417 -9.66 21.55 -2.44
N ILE A 418 -9.31 20.72 -3.42
CA ILE A 418 -8.76 21.15 -4.70
C ILE A 418 -9.52 20.49 -5.85
N ASP A 419 -9.84 21.30 -6.85
CA ASP A 419 -10.43 20.80 -8.08
C ASP A 419 -9.36 20.15 -8.95
N THR A 420 -9.62 18.93 -9.42
CA THR A 420 -8.70 18.20 -10.30
C THR A 420 -9.40 17.74 -11.57
N GLU A 421 -8.62 17.45 -12.60
CA GLU A 421 -9.08 16.74 -13.78
C GLU A 421 -9.24 15.22 -13.51
N ALA A 422 -9.95 14.50 -14.39
CA ALA A 422 -10.26 13.07 -14.21
C ALA A 422 -9.60 12.15 -15.25
N GLU A 423 -8.91 12.70 -16.25
CA GLU A 423 -8.44 12.04 -17.45
C GLU A 423 -7.05 11.42 -17.32
N THR A 424 -6.07 12.09 -16.70
CA THR A 424 -4.65 11.76 -16.94
C THR A 424 -4.02 10.74 -15.99
N GLY A 425 -4.69 10.38 -14.88
CA GLY A 425 -4.17 9.40 -13.92
C GLY A 425 -2.76 9.75 -13.42
N ALA A 426 -1.86 8.76 -13.34
CA ALA A 426 -0.45 9.00 -13.02
C ALA A 426 0.40 9.42 -14.22
N SER A 427 -0.02 9.06 -15.44
CA SER A 427 0.65 9.33 -16.74
C SER A 427 2.09 8.82 -16.92
N ILE A 428 2.67 8.12 -15.93
CA ILE A 428 4.01 7.53 -15.99
C ILE A 428 4.04 6.11 -15.41
N GLY A 429 5.00 5.31 -15.88
CA GLY A 429 5.18 3.93 -15.43
C GLY A 429 3.99 3.04 -15.81
N GLY A 430 3.81 1.99 -15.01
CA GLY A 430 2.73 1.05 -15.11
C GLY A 430 3.10 -0.26 -15.79
N GLY A 431 2.18 -1.22 -15.67
CA GLY A 431 2.28 -2.56 -16.25
C GLY A 431 0.89 -3.09 -16.54
N TRP A 432 0.82 -4.22 -17.23
CA TRP A 432 -0.47 -4.84 -17.53
C TRP A 432 -1.12 -5.41 -16.26
N TRP A 433 -2.43 -5.24 -16.16
CA TRP A 433 -3.28 -5.80 -15.11
C TRP A 433 -4.33 -6.70 -15.76
N ASP A 434 -4.48 -7.92 -15.23
CA ASP A 434 -5.49 -8.88 -15.65
C ASP A 434 -6.88 -8.47 -15.16
N VAL A 435 -7.43 -7.44 -15.80
CA VAL A 435 -8.83 -7.05 -15.67
C VAL A 435 -9.58 -7.65 -16.84
N ALA A 436 -10.49 -8.56 -16.52
CA ALA A 436 -11.23 -9.32 -17.51
C ALA A 436 -11.95 -8.40 -18.52
N VAL A 437 -11.68 -8.61 -19.80
CA VAL A 437 -12.36 -7.94 -20.91
C VAL A 437 -13.46 -8.87 -21.47
N PRO A 438 -14.71 -8.38 -21.69
CA PRO A 438 -15.79 -9.19 -22.23
C PRO A 438 -15.37 -9.95 -23.50
N GLN A 439 -15.67 -11.26 -23.54
CA GLN A 439 -15.24 -12.14 -24.64
C GLN A 439 -15.96 -11.83 -25.96
N VAL A 440 -17.18 -11.30 -25.91
CA VAL A 440 -18.00 -11.00 -27.09
C VAL A 440 -18.60 -9.60 -26.99
N GLY A 441 -18.73 -8.93 -28.14
CA GLY A 441 -19.54 -7.73 -28.29
C GLY A 441 -19.38 -7.06 -29.66
N ALA A 442 -20.22 -6.07 -29.92
CA ALA A 442 -20.43 -5.53 -31.27
C ALA A 442 -19.46 -4.40 -31.66
N THR A 443 -18.77 -3.77 -30.70
CA THR A 443 -17.92 -2.60 -30.94
C THR A 443 -16.48 -2.96 -31.31
N ASP A 444 -15.85 -2.17 -32.18
CA ASP A 444 -14.42 -2.31 -32.51
C ASP A 444 -13.54 -2.09 -31.27
N ARG A 445 -13.85 -1.06 -30.47
CA ARG A 445 -13.17 -0.77 -29.20
C ARG A 445 -13.04 -1.99 -28.28
N LEU A 446 -14.12 -2.76 -28.15
CA LEU A 446 -14.11 -3.98 -27.32
C LEU A 446 -13.29 -5.10 -27.97
N ARG A 447 -13.38 -5.28 -29.29
CA ARG A 447 -12.57 -6.27 -30.01
C ARG A 447 -11.07 -5.96 -29.87
N GLU A 448 -10.69 -4.69 -29.96
CA GLU A 448 -9.32 -4.22 -29.76
C GLU A 448 -8.84 -4.45 -28.32
N ALA A 449 -9.64 -4.03 -27.33
CA ALA A 449 -9.33 -4.28 -25.92
C ALA A 449 -9.19 -5.78 -25.61
N ARG A 450 -10.06 -6.61 -26.20
CA ARG A 450 -10.01 -8.06 -26.02
C ARG A 450 -8.77 -8.68 -26.66
N ALA A 451 -8.40 -8.25 -27.87
CA ALA A 451 -7.17 -8.71 -28.51
C ALA A 451 -5.93 -8.33 -27.67
N GLY A 452 -5.90 -7.12 -27.11
CA GLY A 452 -4.86 -6.70 -26.19
C GLY A 452 -4.81 -7.52 -24.89
N TYR A 453 -5.97 -7.85 -24.32
CA TYR A 453 -6.12 -8.73 -23.18
C TYR A 453 -5.53 -10.12 -23.46
N ASP A 454 -6.01 -10.79 -24.51
CA ASP A 454 -5.57 -12.16 -24.86
C ASP A 454 -4.05 -12.21 -25.16
N ALA A 455 -3.51 -11.17 -25.81
CA ALA A 455 -2.08 -11.06 -26.10
C ALA A 455 -1.21 -10.91 -24.84
N ASN A 456 -1.72 -10.27 -23.78
CA ASN A 456 -0.98 -10.13 -22.52
C ASN A 456 -1.16 -11.34 -21.60
N THR A 457 -2.35 -11.96 -21.57
CA THR A 457 -2.57 -13.23 -20.87
C THR A 457 -1.59 -14.30 -21.35
N ALA A 458 -1.30 -14.35 -22.65
CA ALA A 458 -0.31 -15.27 -23.22
C ALA A 458 1.14 -15.05 -22.72
N LYS A 459 1.45 -13.91 -22.10
CA LYS A 459 2.78 -13.57 -21.55
C LYS A 459 2.92 -13.91 -20.07
N GLN A 460 1.85 -14.35 -19.40
CA GLN A 460 1.88 -14.61 -17.96
C GLN A 460 2.82 -15.79 -17.64
N GLN A 461 3.69 -15.59 -16.65
CA GLN A 461 4.61 -16.60 -16.14
C GLN A 461 4.19 -17.00 -14.72
N LEU A 462 3.17 -17.85 -14.62
CA LEU A 462 2.42 -18.13 -13.38
C LEU A 462 3.14 -19.06 -12.39
N VAL A 463 4.16 -19.79 -12.82
CA VAL A 463 4.90 -20.76 -12.00
C VAL A 463 6.40 -20.61 -12.30
N ASN A 464 7.21 -20.69 -11.24
CA ASN A 464 8.68 -20.68 -11.26
C ASN A 464 9.30 -21.95 -11.86
#